data_AF-A0A920W929-F1
#
_entry.id   AF-A0A920W929-F1
#
_cell.length_a   1.000
_cell.length_b   1.000
_cell.length_c   1.000
_cell.angle_alpha   90.00
_cell.angle_beta   90.00
_cell.angle_gamma   90.00
#
_symmetry.space_group_name_H-M   'P 1'
#
loop_
_entity.id
_entity.type
_entity.pdbx_description
1 polymer ?
#
loop_
_entity_poly.entity_id
_entity_poly.type
_entity_poly.pdbx_seq_one_letter_code
_entity_poly.pdbx_strand_id
1 'polypeptide(L)'
;MDQVTKKVKSTIMIDSTDSGVIEEALKRLQGKSIINSINLEDGEARFQAVVPLARRYGAALVVGCIDDEKNKHKQLLKSENSKWLSDLINC
;
A
#
# COMPACT_ATOMS: atom_id res chain seq x y z
N MET A 1 16.45 -9.82 0.73
CA MET A 1 16.54 -8.45 0.17
C MET A 1 17.96 -7.98 -0.05
N ASP A 2 18.91 -8.33 0.82
CA ASP A 2 20.29 -7.79 0.83
C ASP A 2 21.09 -8.01 -0.46
N GLN A 3 20.82 -9.09 -1.20
CA GLN A 3 21.46 -9.35 -2.49
C GLN A 3 20.92 -8.44 -3.60
N VAL A 4 19.63 -8.09 -3.53
CA VAL A 4 18.95 -7.25 -4.53
C VAL A 4 19.35 -5.79 -4.34
N THR A 5 19.33 -5.30 -3.10
CA THR A 5 19.71 -3.91 -2.79
C THR A 5 21.18 -3.59 -3.12
N LYS A 6 22.07 -4.58 -3.06
CA LYS A 6 23.48 -4.42 -3.46
C LYS A 6 23.68 -4.38 -4.98
N LYS A 7 22.77 -4.96 -5.76
CA LYS A 7 22.92 -5.13 -7.22
C LYS A 7 22.06 -4.17 -8.03
N VAL A 8 20.95 -3.68 -7.47
CA VAL A 8 19.95 -2.87 -8.17
C VAL A 8 19.84 -1.52 -7.49
N LYS A 9 19.98 -0.44 -8.28
CA LYS A 9 19.85 0.95 -7.82
C LYS A 9 18.42 1.50 -7.92
N SER A 10 17.51 0.77 -8.55
CA SER A 10 16.12 1.16 -8.76
C SER A 10 15.26 0.89 -7.52
N THR A 11 14.15 1.63 -7.41
CA THR A 11 13.11 1.39 -6.40
C THR A 11 12.51 -0.01 -6.55
N ILE A 12 12.32 -0.68 -5.42
CA ILE A 12 11.74 -2.03 -5.36
C ILE A 12 10.25 -1.94 -5.04
N MET A 13 9.45 -2.63 -5.84
CA MET A 13 8.04 -2.90 -5.56
C MET A 13 7.94 -4.18 -4.72
N ILE A 14 7.38 -4.06 -3.52
CA ILE A 14 7.07 -5.17 -2.63
C ILE A 14 5.68 -5.66 -3.01
N ASP A 15 5.60 -6.87 -3.57
CA ASP A 15 4.36 -7.50 -3.99
C ASP A 15 3.98 -8.63 -3.03
N SER A 16 3.13 -8.33 -2.05
CA SER A 16 2.73 -9.32 -1.03
C SER A 16 1.40 -8.99 -0.37
N THR A 17 0.66 -10.02 0.01
CA THR A 17 -0.56 -9.91 0.80
C THR A 17 -0.31 -9.96 2.32
N ASP A 18 0.88 -10.35 2.78
CA ASP A 18 1.19 -10.44 4.21
C ASP A 18 1.87 -9.15 4.72
N SER A 19 1.22 -8.49 5.68
CA SER A 19 1.74 -7.26 6.31
C SER A 19 3.08 -7.44 7.03
N GLY A 20 3.32 -8.61 7.63
CA GLY A 20 4.59 -8.93 8.29
C GLY A 20 5.72 -9.08 7.27
N VAL A 21 5.45 -9.70 6.12
CA VAL A 21 6.41 -9.78 5.01
C VAL A 21 6.73 -8.38 4.46
N ILE A 22 5.70 -7.54 4.31
CA ILE A 22 5.87 -6.14 3.89
C ILE A 22 6.76 -5.39 4.88
N GLU A 23 6.49 -5.48 6.19
CA GLU A 23 7.29 -4.80 7.21
C GLU A 23 8.76 -5.24 7.20
N GLU A 24 9.02 -6.54 7.11
CA GLU A 24 10.39 -7.08 7.07
C GLU A 24 11.13 -6.67 5.79
N ALA A 25 10.42 -6.54 4.66
CA ALA A 25 11.00 -6.00 3.43
C ALA A 25 11.33 -4.50 3.59
N LEU A 26 10.41 -3.70 4.15
CA LEU A 26 10.60 -2.27 4.37
C LEU A 26 11.80 -1.96 5.29
N LYS A 27 11.98 -2.73 6.37
CA LYS A 27 13.14 -2.62 7.27
C LYS A 27 14.47 -2.78 6.52
N ARG A 28 14.51 -3.65 5.51
CA ARG A 28 15.73 -3.99 4.75
C ARG A 28 15.99 -3.05 3.56
N LEU A 29 14.96 -2.39 3.05
CA LEU A 29 15.07 -1.50 1.89
C LEU A 29 15.49 -0.07 2.25
N GLN A 30 15.36 0.35 3.53
CA GLN A 30 15.79 1.66 4.04
C GLN A 30 15.43 2.84 3.11
N GLY A 31 14.14 2.93 2.74
CA GLY A 31 13.58 4.03 1.95
C GLY A 31 13.30 3.70 0.48
N LYS A 32 12.52 4.56 -0.19
CA LYS A 32 12.08 4.51 -1.60
C LYS A 32 11.67 3.11 -2.08
N SER A 33 10.65 2.55 -1.43
CA SER A 33 9.96 1.33 -1.87
C SER A 33 8.50 1.63 -2.22
N ILE A 34 7.91 0.76 -3.03
CA ILE A 34 6.49 0.82 -3.41
C ILE A 34 5.84 -0.45 -2.90
N ILE A 35 4.72 -0.35 -2.19
CA ILE A 35 3.94 -1.51 -1.75
C ILE A 35 2.83 -1.74 -2.77
N ASN A 36 2.82 -2.93 -3.36
CA ASN A 36 1.81 -3.41 -4.29
C ASN A 36 1.10 -4.63 -3.67
N SER A 37 -0.19 -4.60 -3.38
CA SER A 37 -1.12 -3.47 -3.37
C SER A 37 -1.89 -3.46 -2.06
N ILE A 38 -2.66 -2.39 -1.87
CA ILE A 38 -3.83 -2.40 -0.98
C ILE A 38 -5.08 -2.38 -1.87
N ASN A 39 -5.94 -3.37 -1.73
CA ASN A 39 -7.20 -3.44 -2.44
C ASN A 39 -8.34 -3.08 -1.48
N LEU A 40 -9.37 -2.42 -2.00
CA LEU A 40 -10.55 -2.05 -1.21
C LEU A 40 -11.46 -3.27 -0.91
N GLU A 41 -11.33 -4.35 -1.68
CA GLU A 41 -12.04 -5.62 -1.48
C GLU A 41 -11.70 -6.30 -0.15
N ASP A 42 -10.44 -6.19 0.28
CA ASP A 42 -9.93 -6.75 1.54
C ASP A 42 -10.39 -5.95 2.77
N GLY A 43 -11.14 -4.87 2.55
CA GLY A 43 -11.72 -4.02 3.58
C GLY A 43 -10.70 -3.12 4.30
N GLU A 44 -11.19 -2.44 5.34
CA GLU A 44 -10.42 -1.42 6.08
C GLU A 44 -9.27 -2.02 6.90
N ALA A 45 -9.35 -3.30 7.28
CA ALA A 45 -8.32 -3.96 8.10
C ALA A 45 -6.95 -3.98 7.41
N ARG A 46 -6.90 -4.23 6.10
CA ARG A 46 -5.66 -4.21 5.32
C ARG A 46 -5.07 -2.81 5.23
N PHE A 47 -5.92 -1.79 5.07
CA PHE A 47 -5.51 -0.38 5.11
C PHE A 47 -4.89 -0.02 6.45
N GLN A 48 -5.55 -0.37 7.56
CA GLN A 48 -5.05 -0.09 8.90
C GLN A 48 -3.74 -0.82 9.22
N ALA A 49 -3.47 -1.97 8.60
CA ALA A 49 -2.19 -2.68 8.75
C ALA A 49 -1.06 -2.06 7.90
N VAL A 50 -1.34 -1.70 6.63
CA VAL A 50 -0.29 -1.34 5.66
C VAL A 50 0.00 0.16 5.62
N VAL A 51 -1.00 1.04 5.78
CA VAL A 51 -0.81 2.50 5.73
C VAL A 51 0.16 3.00 6.80
N PRO A 52 0.09 2.56 8.07
CA PRO A 52 1.06 2.97 9.08
C PRO A 52 2.49 2.53 8.75
N LEU A 53 2.65 1.36 8.12
CA LEU A 53 3.96 0.87 7.67
C LEU A 53 4.51 1.75 6.55
N ALA A 54 3.68 2.05 5.54
CA ALA A 54 4.09 2.92 4.43
C ALA A 54 4.55 4.30 4.93
N ARG A 55 3.81 4.89 5.87
CA ARG A 55 4.18 6.17 6.49
C ARG A 55 5.46 6.06 7.33
N ARG A 56 5.57 5.03 8.18
CA ARG A 56 6.73 4.82 9.06
C ARG A 56 8.03 4.64 8.26
N TYR A 57 7.99 3.94 7.13
CA TYR A 57 9.16 3.61 6.33
C TYR A 57 9.34 4.47 5.07
N GLY A 58 8.44 5.44 4.84
CA GLY A 58 8.49 6.33 3.67
C GLY A 58 8.31 5.60 2.34
N ALA A 59 7.37 4.66 2.28
CA ALA A 59 7.01 3.90 1.08
C ALA A 59 5.78 4.48 0.38
N ALA A 60 5.73 4.36 -0.95
CA ALA A 60 4.54 4.66 -1.73
C ALA A 60 3.60 3.44 -1.77
N LEU A 61 2.30 3.69 -2.00
CA LEU A 61 1.27 2.66 -2.04
C LEU A 61 0.59 2.61 -3.41
N VAL A 62 0.41 1.41 -3.94
CA VAL A 62 -0.49 1.15 -5.07
C VAL A 62 -1.84 0.74 -4.50
N VAL A 63 -2.88 1.51 -4.83
CA VAL A 63 -4.25 1.26 -4.38
C VAL A 63 -5.08 0.69 -5.51
N GLY A 64 -5.45 -0.59 -5.39
CA GLY A 64 -6.35 -1.26 -6.31
C GLY A 64 -7.79 -0.78 -6.11
N CYS A 65 -8.40 -0.25 -7.17
CA CYS A 65 -9.82 0.17 -7.18
C CYS A 65 -10.71 -0.90 -7.82
N ILE A 66 -10.43 -2.18 -7.56
CA ILE A 66 -11.21 -3.30 -8.06
C ILE A 66 -12.27 -3.62 -7.00
N ASP A 67 -13.52 -3.63 -7.43
CA ASP A 67 -14.71 -3.86 -6.60
C ASP A 67 -15.43 -5.08 -7.19
N ASP A 68 -15.63 -6.14 -6.41
CA ASP A 68 -16.29 -7.36 -6.89
C ASP A 68 -17.82 -7.18 -7.02
N GLU A 69 -18.37 -6.04 -6.57
CA GLU A 69 -19.77 -5.68 -6.78
C GLU A 69 -19.96 -4.71 -7.96
N LYS A 70 -20.58 -5.22 -9.05
CA LYS A 70 -20.99 -4.44 -10.23
C LYS A 70 -21.84 -3.18 -9.93
N ASN A 71 -22.33 -2.99 -8.69
CA ASN A 71 -23.30 -1.96 -8.33
C ASN A 71 -22.89 -0.96 -7.22
N LYS A 72 -21.71 -1.09 -6.59
CA LYS A 72 -21.15 -0.06 -5.66
C LYS A 72 -20.05 0.81 -6.27
N HIS A 73 -19.67 0.49 -7.51
CA HIS A 73 -18.60 1.07 -8.30
C HIS A 73 -18.54 2.61 -8.44
N LYS A 74 -19.62 3.34 -8.12
CA LYS A 74 -19.68 4.79 -8.40
C LYS A 74 -19.46 5.68 -7.20
N GLN A 75 -19.25 5.16 -5.99
CA GLN A 75 -19.13 5.99 -4.79
C GLN A 75 -17.69 6.21 -4.31
N LEU A 76 -16.73 5.33 -4.64
CA LEU A 76 -15.35 5.46 -4.15
C LEU A 76 -14.50 6.50 -4.91
N LEU A 77 -14.83 6.79 -6.17
CA LEU A 77 -14.23 7.88 -6.96
C LEU A 77 -15.07 9.18 -6.96
N LYS A 78 -16.20 9.19 -6.25
CA LYS A 78 -16.87 10.45 -5.91
C LYS A 78 -16.11 11.07 -4.74
N SER A 79 -15.96 12.39 -4.77
CA SER A 79 -15.15 13.25 -3.90
C SER A 79 -15.10 12.91 -2.40
N GLU A 80 -16.09 12.21 -1.86
CA GLU A 80 -16.17 11.84 -0.44
C GLU A 80 -15.17 10.74 -0.04
N ASN A 81 -14.90 9.76 -0.91
CA ASN A 81 -13.99 8.65 -0.57
C ASN A 81 -12.52 8.92 -0.89
N SER A 82 -12.24 9.80 -1.87
CA SER A 82 -10.91 10.38 -2.06
C SER A 82 -10.46 11.13 -0.81
N LYS A 83 -11.39 11.83 -0.14
CA LYS A 83 -11.13 12.51 1.12
C LYS A 83 -10.87 11.50 2.25
N TRP A 84 -11.67 10.44 2.39
CA TRP A 84 -11.41 9.39 3.39
C TRP A 84 -10.05 8.70 3.18
N LEU A 85 -9.71 8.35 1.94
CA LEU A 85 -8.42 7.77 1.58
C LEU A 85 -7.27 8.74 1.88
N SER A 86 -7.46 10.02 1.54
CA SER A 86 -6.49 11.07 1.85
C SER A 86 -6.36 11.31 3.35
N ASP A 87 -7.45 11.26 4.11
CA ASP A 87 -7.47 11.41 5.56
C ASP A 87 -6.74 10.21 6.20
N LEU A 88 -6.92 8.99 5.71
CA LEU A 88 -6.18 7.79 6.14
C LEU A 88 -4.68 7.85 5.84
N ILE A 89 -4.30 8.39 4.67
CA ILE A 89 -2.90 8.50 4.27
C ILE A 89 -2.20 9.67 5.00
N ASN A 90 -2.92 10.76 5.31
CA ASN A 90 -2.35 11.99 5.86
C ASN A 90 -2.52 12.16 7.39
N CYS A 91 -3.38 11.39 8.07
CA CYS A 91 -3.53 11.41 9.54
C CYS A 91 -2.43 10.60 10.21
#